data_AF-A0A4Y2J1E1-F1
#
_entry.id   AF-A0A4Y2J1E1-F1
#
_cell.length_a   1.000
_cell.length_b   1.000
_cell.length_c   1.000
_cell.angle_alpha   90.00
_cell.angle_beta   90.00
_cell.angle_gamma   90.00
#
_symmetry.space_group_name_H-M   'P 1'
#
loop_
_entity.id
_entity.type
_entity.pdbx_description
1 polymer ?
#
loop_
_entity_poly.entity_id
_entity_poly.type
_entity_poly.pdbx_seq_one_letter_code
_entity_poly.pdbx_strand_id
1 'polypeptide(L)'
;MQDALHRYQRRDQGGLNSVEYFVEFGEGPEGKPLGCGTFSSLVLSSWDYFIPYKFEKEVEEKVFRKLPTKSKLPKNKYYDFRDMSMTYSNKESAWCIKCFGPDERAVKRSQKIRASYLNSEEHIEFQGQIKLPSLYEALRYIFVVLLNTIMCLPSAGRTLLQKYPSLFSAGLFSKRGPSRQQIMESFTKLTFYADGWKKKAADSEKQLTKPDKKLKLTVTGPEIAYALTTICMVQAALTVLQDSDRMPFKGGVYTPGVAFENTRLQERLEERGMTFTYEEIL
;
A
#
# COMPACT_ATOMS: atom_id res chain seq x y z
N MET A 1 -5.12 -4.70 -5.12
CA MET A 1 -4.91 -4.90 -3.66
C MET A 1 -6.17 -4.60 -2.87
N GLN A 2 -6.61 -3.33 -2.74
CA GLN A 2 -7.92 -3.01 -2.12
C GLN A 2 -9.09 -3.77 -2.78
N ASP A 3 -9.08 -3.83 -4.10
CA ASP A 3 -10.04 -4.59 -4.90
C ASP A 3 -10.06 -6.09 -4.53
N ALA A 4 -8.89 -6.73 -4.44
CA ALA A 4 -8.78 -8.15 -4.10
C ALA A 4 -9.36 -8.48 -2.70
N LEU A 5 -9.22 -7.57 -1.73
CA LEU A 5 -9.83 -7.70 -0.40
C LEU A 5 -11.35 -7.44 -0.45
N HIS A 6 -11.80 -6.41 -1.16
CA HIS A 6 -13.24 -6.14 -1.35
C HIS A 6 -13.96 -7.27 -2.09
N ARG A 7 -13.34 -7.88 -3.11
CA ARG A 7 -13.86 -9.05 -3.83
C ARG A 7 -14.00 -10.26 -2.93
N TYR A 8 -13.01 -10.49 -2.07
CA TYR A 8 -13.06 -11.60 -1.13
C TYR A 8 -14.18 -11.40 -0.10
N GLN A 9 -14.36 -10.19 0.42
CA GLN A 9 -15.47 -9.87 1.32
C GLN A 9 -16.85 -10.02 0.70
N ARG A 10 -17.02 -9.66 -0.58
CA ARG A 10 -18.30 -9.88 -1.27
C ARG A 10 -18.72 -11.34 -1.29
N ARG A 11 -17.76 -12.28 -1.21
CA ARG A 11 -18.05 -13.71 -1.10
C ARG A 11 -18.49 -14.12 0.32
N ASP A 12 -18.16 -13.36 1.36
CA ASP A 12 -18.20 -13.83 2.76
C ASP A 12 -19.24 -13.16 3.66
N GLN A 13 -20.04 -12.23 3.14
CA GLN A 13 -21.22 -11.58 3.76
C GLN A 13 -21.01 -10.81 5.08
N GLY A 14 -19.97 -11.05 5.89
CA GLY A 14 -19.63 -10.27 7.07
C GLY A 14 -18.48 -9.29 6.81
N GLY A 15 -18.65 -8.03 7.23
CA GLY A 15 -17.72 -6.94 6.89
C GLY A 15 -16.30 -7.12 7.47
N LEU A 16 -15.36 -6.32 6.98
CA LEU A 16 -13.99 -6.21 7.50
C LEU A 16 -13.92 -5.07 8.52
N ASN A 17 -13.09 -5.27 9.53
CA ASN A 17 -12.74 -4.28 10.53
C ASN A 17 -11.39 -3.64 10.23
N SER A 18 -10.38 -4.48 10.00
CA SER A 18 -8.98 -4.07 9.93
C SER A 18 -8.20 -4.99 9.01
N VAL A 19 -7.18 -4.43 8.37
CA VAL A 19 -6.23 -5.15 7.52
C VAL A 19 -4.82 -4.69 7.86
N GLU A 20 -3.99 -5.64 8.29
CA GLU A 20 -2.55 -5.49 8.37
C GLU A 20 -1.93 -6.14 7.15
N TYR A 21 -1.03 -5.45 6.46
CA TYR A 21 -0.28 -6.05 5.35
C TYR A 21 1.22 -5.95 5.57
N PHE A 22 1.91 -6.98 5.10
CA PHE A 22 3.34 -7.20 5.24
C PHE A 22 3.96 -7.29 3.87
N VAL A 23 4.96 -6.46 3.62
CA VAL A 23 5.72 -6.45 2.37
C VAL A 23 7.03 -7.18 2.56
N GLU A 24 7.29 -8.13 1.67
CA GLU A 24 8.53 -8.88 1.59
C GLU A 24 9.12 -8.72 0.18
N PHE A 25 10.39 -8.34 0.13
CA PHE A 25 11.17 -8.22 -1.09
C PHE A 25 12.16 -9.36 -1.15
N GLY A 26 12.01 -10.22 -2.16
CA GLY A 26 13.03 -11.22 -2.48
C GLY A 26 14.09 -10.64 -3.39
N GLU A 27 15.34 -11.03 -3.15
CA GLU A 27 16.49 -10.71 -4.00
C GLU A 27 17.25 -11.97 -4.40
N GLY A 28 17.84 -11.95 -5.59
CA GLY A 28 18.76 -12.98 -6.06
C GLY A 28 20.18 -12.78 -5.53
N PRO A 29 21.14 -13.67 -5.87
CA PRO A 29 22.53 -13.58 -5.44
C PRO A 29 23.23 -12.28 -5.84
N GLU A 30 22.81 -11.68 -6.95
CA GLU A 30 23.34 -10.40 -7.45
C GLU A 30 22.79 -9.18 -6.67
N GLY A 31 21.89 -9.38 -5.71
CA GLY A 31 21.24 -8.33 -4.93
C GLY A 31 20.21 -7.52 -5.72
N LYS A 32 19.69 -6.45 -5.10
CA LYS A 32 18.59 -5.65 -5.68
C LYS A 32 18.80 -4.13 -5.59
N PRO A 33 19.71 -3.54 -6.39
CA PRO A 33 19.81 -2.09 -6.48
C PRO A 33 18.59 -1.53 -7.23
N LEU A 34 17.84 -0.66 -6.58
CA LEU A 34 16.75 0.11 -7.19
C LEU A 34 17.31 1.33 -7.93
N GLY A 35 16.60 1.84 -8.93
CA GLY A 35 17.06 3.02 -9.66
C GLY A 35 16.99 4.30 -8.84
N CYS A 36 17.87 5.25 -9.16
CA CYS A 36 17.94 6.55 -8.51
C CYS A 36 16.67 7.40 -8.67
N GLY A 37 15.83 7.11 -9.67
CA GLY A 37 14.52 7.74 -9.83
C GLY A 37 13.63 7.50 -8.60
N THR A 38 13.52 6.24 -8.17
CA THR A 38 12.76 5.86 -6.97
C THR A 38 13.31 6.56 -5.72
N PHE A 39 14.64 6.60 -5.57
CA PHE A 39 15.27 7.32 -4.45
C PHE A 39 14.96 8.81 -4.47
N SER A 40 15.01 9.43 -5.65
CA SER A 40 14.69 10.86 -5.80
C SER A 40 13.23 11.13 -5.46
N SER A 41 12.30 10.26 -5.87
CA SER A 41 10.89 10.33 -5.47
C SER A 41 10.72 10.18 -3.97
N LEU A 42 11.44 9.27 -3.31
CA LEU A 42 11.42 9.13 -1.86
C LEU A 42 11.87 10.42 -1.17
N VAL A 43 13.02 10.98 -1.57
CA VAL A 43 13.56 12.25 -1.03
C VAL A 43 12.55 13.40 -1.18
N LEU A 44 11.91 13.54 -2.34
CA LEU A 44 10.88 14.55 -2.58
C LEU A 44 9.63 14.30 -1.72
N SER A 45 9.18 13.05 -1.65
CA SER A 45 7.99 12.69 -0.86
C SER A 45 8.20 12.89 0.65
N SER A 46 9.41 12.63 1.16
CA SER A 46 9.77 12.88 2.56
C SER A 46 9.74 14.37 2.87
N TRP A 47 10.20 15.22 1.95
CA TRP A 47 10.09 16.67 2.09
C TRP A 47 8.61 17.12 2.10
N ASP A 48 7.80 16.63 1.17
CA ASP A 48 6.37 16.95 1.10
C ASP A 48 5.60 16.46 2.33
N TYR A 49 6.06 15.38 2.99
CA TYR A 49 5.51 14.90 4.24
C TYR A 49 5.65 15.92 5.38
N PHE A 50 6.69 16.76 5.37
CA PHE A 50 6.84 17.88 6.32
C PHE A 50 6.00 19.11 5.94
N ILE A 51 5.35 19.11 4.76
CA ILE A 51 4.38 20.14 4.33
C ILE A 51 3.00 19.50 4.03
N PRO A 52 2.47 18.59 4.87
CA PRO A 52 1.39 17.69 4.47
C PRO A 52 0.04 18.43 4.36
N TYR A 53 -0.19 19.44 5.21
CA TYR A 53 -1.46 20.18 5.23
C TYR A 53 -1.73 20.92 3.92
N LYS A 54 -0.69 21.46 3.28
CA LYS A 54 -0.85 22.22 2.03
C LYS A 54 -1.14 21.29 0.86
N PHE A 55 -0.38 20.20 0.72
CA PHE A 55 -0.54 19.29 -0.40
C PHE A 55 -1.88 18.55 -0.38
N GLU A 56 -2.29 17.99 0.77
CA GLU A 56 -3.55 17.25 0.85
C GLU A 56 -4.76 18.14 0.58
N LYS A 57 -4.75 19.37 1.12
CA LYS A 57 -5.78 20.37 0.87
C LYS A 57 -5.84 20.77 -0.60
N GLU A 58 -4.71 21.01 -1.25
CA GLU A 58 -4.68 21.36 -2.67
C GLU A 58 -5.19 20.23 -3.57
N VAL A 59 -4.84 18.97 -3.28
CA VAL A 59 -5.35 17.81 -4.02
C VAL A 59 -6.86 17.70 -3.85
N GLU A 60 -7.37 17.87 -2.63
CA GLU A 60 -8.81 17.84 -2.35
C GLU A 60 -9.57 18.95 -3.08
N GLU A 61 -9.09 20.20 -3.00
CA GLU A 61 -9.73 21.36 -3.61
C GLU A 61 -9.64 21.36 -5.15
N LYS A 62 -8.47 21.06 -5.72
CA LYS A 62 -8.20 21.23 -7.16
C LYS A 62 -8.54 20.01 -7.99
N VAL A 63 -8.20 18.81 -7.50
CA VAL A 63 -8.29 17.56 -8.26
C VAL A 63 -9.65 16.91 -8.05
N PHE A 64 -10.07 16.79 -6.79
CA PHE A 64 -11.31 16.12 -6.48
C PHE A 64 -12.53 17.05 -6.49
N ARG A 65 -12.34 18.37 -6.25
CA ARG A 65 -13.31 19.50 -6.34
C ARG A 65 -14.61 19.38 -5.53
N LYS A 66 -15.04 18.16 -5.17
CA LYS A 66 -16.35 17.81 -4.60
C LYS A 66 -16.30 16.60 -3.67
N LEU A 67 -15.13 16.11 -3.25
CA LEU A 67 -15.10 15.06 -2.22
C LEU A 67 -15.91 15.58 -1.02
N PRO A 68 -16.97 14.88 -0.58
CA PRO A 68 -17.71 15.31 0.59
C PRO A 68 -16.79 15.36 1.80
N THR A 69 -16.56 16.58 2.26
CA THR A 69 -15.78 16.94 3.45
C THR A 69 -16.44 16.47 4.75
N LYS A 70 -17.59 15.76 4.68
CA LYS A 70 -18.45 15.44 5.83
C LYS A 70 -18.52 13.98 6.25
N SER A 71 -17.93 13.00 5.56
CA SER A 71 -17.82 11.67 6.15
C SER A 71 -16.59 11.64 7.07
N LYS A 72 -16.76 12.05 8.34
CA LYS A 72 -15.81 11.61 9.37
C LYS A 72 -15.90 10.10 9.37
N LEU A 73 -14.89 9.44 8.80
CA LEU A 73 -14.78 8.00 8.90
C LEU A 73 -14.81 7.63 10.39
N PRO A 74 -15.64 6.66 10.81
CA PRO A 74 -15.74 6.29 12.21
C PRO A 74 -14.37 5.87 12.72
N LYS A 75 -13.97 6.38 13.88
CA LYS A 75 -12.70 5.96 14.51
C LYS A 75 -12.86 4.52 14.99
N ASN A 76 -12.00 3.62 14.55
CA ASN A 76 -11.96 2.28 15.11
C ASN A 76 -11.46 2.35 16.56
N LYS A 77 -12.19 1.72 17.49
CA LYS A 77 -11.82 1.66 18.91
C LYS A 77 -10.75 0.61 19.19
N TYR A 78 -10.57 -0.34 18.29
CA TYR A 78 -9.76 -1.55 18.54
C TYR A 78 -8.32 -1.42 18.05
N TYR A 79 -8.00 -0.39 17.25
CA TYR A 79 -6.66 -0.18 16.71
C TYR A 79 -6.27 1.30 16.70
N ASP A 80 -5.09 1.60 17.25
CA ASP A 80 -4.42 2.90 17.10
C ASP A 80 -3.11 2.71 16.35
N PHE A 81 -3.05 3.25 15.13
CA PHE A 81 -1.98 3.02 14.15
C PHE A 81 -0.92 4.13 14.12
N ARG A 82 -0.80 4.92 15.20
CA ARG A 82 0.03 6.15 15.19
C ARG A 82 1.50 5.97 15.54
N ASP A 83 1.98 4.75 15.83
CA ASP A 83 3.39 4.54 16.20
C ASP A 83 4.27 4.08 15.03
N MET A 84 5.46 4.64 14.93
CA MET A 84 6.55 4.13 14.08
C MET A 84 7.32 3.01 14.81
N SER A 85 6.60 2.13 15.49
CA SER A 85 7.27 1.08 16.27
C SER A 85 7.85 0.01 15.35
N MET A 86 9.08 -0.37 15.66
CA MET A 86 9.66 -1.61 15.22
C MET A 86 9.20 -2.70 16.18
N THR A 87 8.54 -3.73 15.68
CA THR A 87 8.07 -4.85 16.50
C THR A 87 8.46 -6.16 15.85
N TYR A 88 8.69 -7.19 16.67
CA TYR A 88 8.84 -8.54 16.16
C TYR A 88 7.44 -9.15 15.98
N SER A 89 7.10 -9.52 14.74
CA SER A 89 5.82 -10.15 14.44
C SER A 89 5.94 -11.65 14.56
N ASN A 90 5.29 -12.25 15.56
CA ASN A 90 5.21 -13.71 15.69
C ASN A 90 4.46 -14.37 14.51
N LYS A 91 3.51 -13.66 13.89
CA LYS A 91 2.74 -14.15 12.73
C LYS A 91 3.64 -14.40 11.52
N GLU A 92 4.60 -13.52 11.29
CA GLU A 92 5.50 -13.53 10.13
C GLU A 92 6.92 -13.97 10.48
N SER A 93 7.20 -14.22 11.77
CA SER A 93 8.52 -14.58 12.30
C SER A 93 9.63 -13.65 11.79
N ALA A 94 9.37 -12.35 11.78
CA ALA A 94 10.23 -11.32 11.20
C ALA A 94 10.15 -10.00 11.98
N TRP A 95 11.22 -9.22 11.91
CA TRP A 95 11.19 -7.83 12.38
C TRP A 95 10.38 -7.00 11.41
N CYS A 96 9.42 -6.25 11.94
CA CYS A 96 8.48 -5.47 11.15
C CYS A 96 8.58 -4.00 11.55
N ILE A 97 8.65 -3.13 10.54
CA ILE A 97 8.59 -1.68 10.74
C ILE A 97 7.31 -1.19 10.09
N LYS A 98 6.47 -0.52 10.88
CA LYS A 98 5.27 0.14 10.38
C LYS A 98 5.67 1.24 9.38
N CYS A 99 5.06 1.21 8.20
CA CYS A 99 5.35 2.14 7.12
C CYS A 99 4.22 3.16 6.99
N PHE A 100 4.52 4.45 7.14
CA PHE A 100 3.64 5.52 6.66
C PHE A 100 3.81 5.67 5.14
N GLY A 101 3.09 4.83 4.41
CA GLY A 101 3.15 4.79 2.95
C GLY A 101 2.03 5.60 2.26
N PRO A 102 2.18 5.85 0.95
CA PRO A 102 1.10 6.42 0.12
C PRO A 102 -0.14 5.51 0.06
N ASP A 103 0.01 4.21 0.34
CA ASP A 103 -1.05 3.22 0.25
C ASP A 103 -2.19 3.49 1.25
N GLU A 104 -1.88 3.85 2.49
CA GLU A 104 -2.89 4.19 3.50
C GLU A 104 -3.73 5.40 3.04
N ARG A 105 -3.07 6.42 2.46
CA ARG A 105 -3.75 7.60 1.92
C ARG A 105 -4.66 7.23 0.75
N ALA A 106 -4.20 6.36 -0.15
CA ALA A 106 -5.02 5.85 -1.25
C ALA A 106 -6.21 5.07 -0.72
N VAL A 107 -6.02 4.24 0.31
CA VAL A 107 -7.06 3.42 0.93
C VAL A 107 -8.12 4.28 1.59
N LYS A 108 -7.71 5.21 2.43
CA LYS A 108 -8.58 6.16 3.10
C LYS A 108 -9.38 7.00 2.12
N ARG A 109 -8.76 7.43 1.01
CA ARG A 109 -9.44 8.18 -0.04
C ARG A 109 -10.46 7.33 -0.79
N SER A 110 -10.15 6.06 -1.09
CA SER A 110 -11.12 5.12 -1.66
C SER A 110 -12.35 4.98 -0.76
N GLN A 111 -12.16 4.78 0.55
CA GLN A 111 -13.26 4.66 1.51
C GLN A 111 -14.12 5.92 1.57
N LYS A 112 -13.52 7.11 1.59
CA LYS A 112 -14.25 8.38 1.52
C LYS A 112 -15.09 8.50 0.24
N ILE A 113 -14.55 8.12 -0.92
CA ILE A 113 -15.28 8.13 -2.19
C ILE A 113 -16.49 7.18 -2.11
N ARG A 114 -16.33 5.97 -1.56
CA ARG A 114 -17.44 5.02 -1.42
C ARG A 114 -18.54 5.54 -0.49
N ALA A 115 -18.18 6.06 0.67
CA ALA A 115 -19.13 6.64 1.62
C ALA A 115 -19.91 7.81 1.02
N SER A 116 -19.24 8.56 0.15
CA SER A 116 -19.77 9.79 -0.43
C SER A 116 -20.70 9.56 -1.63
N TYR A 117 -20.39 8.56 -2.46
CA TYR A 117 -21.01 8.42 -3.78
C TYR A 117 -21.61 7.04 -4.04
N LEU A 118 -21.24 6.04 -3.25
CA LEU A 118 -21.69 4.65 -3.40
C LEU A 118 -22.48 4.15 -2.17
N ASN A 119 -22.87 5.05 -1.26
CA ASN A 119 -23.63 4.76 -0.05
C ASN A 119 -23.05 3.59 0.79
N SER A 120 -21.73 3.50 0.86
CA SER A 120 -21.04 2.48 1.65
C SER A 120 -20.56 3.05 2.98
N GLU A 121 -21.03 2.49 4.08
CA GLU A 121 -20.62 2.90 5.43
C GLU A 121 -19.38 2.14 5.91
N GLU A 122 -18.89 1.17 5.13
CA GLU A 122 -17.77 0.31 5.52
C GLU A 122 -16.48 1.10 5.75
N HIS A 123 -15.98 1.03 6.98
CA HIS A 123 -14.67 1.54 7.35
C HIS A 123 -13.72 0.39 7.69
N ILE A 124 -12.62 0.33 6.96
CA ILE A 124 -11.56 -0.65 7.13
C ILE A 124 -10.32 0.11 7.56
N GLU A 125 -9.84 -0.20 8.76
CA GLU A 125 -8.51 0.27 9.16
C GLU A 125 -7.44 -0.49 8.39
N PHE A 126 -6.39 0.21 7.96
CA PHE A 126 -5.39 -0.37 7.08
C PHE A 126 -3.99 0.06 7.48
N GLN A 127 -3.11 -0.91 7.74
CA GLN A 127 -1.73 -0.66 8.15
C GLN A 127 -0.74 -1.48 7.33
N GLY A 128 0.29 -0.81 6.82
CA GLY A 128 1.41 -1.44 6.14
C GLY A 128 2.63 -1.64 7.01
N GLN A 129 3.30 -2.77 6.83
CA GLN A 129 4.54 -3.11 7.51
C GLN A 129 5.54 -3.66 6.50
N ILE A 130 6.80 -3.30 6.68
CA ILE A 130 7.91 -3.87 5.91
C ILE A 130 8.52 -4.99 6.75
N LYS A 131 8.65 -6.18 6.17
CA LYS A 131 9.35 -7.31 6.79
C LYS A 131 10.85 -7.18 6.56
N LEU A 132 11.62 -7.37 7.63
CA LEU A 132 13.07 -7.36 7.62
C LEU A 132 13.59 -8.68 8.23
N PRO A 133 14.62 -9.29 7.61
CA PRO A 133 15.04 -10.65 7.93
C PRO A 133 15.74 -10.76 9.28
N SER A 134 16.25 -9.65 9.83
CA SER A 134 16.96 -9.64 11.10
C SER A 134 16.84 -8.29 11.82
N LEU A 135 17.16 -8.30 13.12
CA LEU A 135 17.23 -7.07 13.92
C LEU A 135 18.30 -6.11 13.38
N TYR A 136 19.42 -6.65 12.90
CA TYR A 136 20.49 -5.85 12.31
C TYR A 136 20.00 -5.08 11.08
N GLU A 137 19.29 -5.75 10.16
CA GLU A 137 18.71 -5.11 8.99
C GLU A 137 17.65 -4.07 9.37
N ALA A 138 16.87 -4.34 10.42
CA ALA A 138 15.90 -3.39 10.94
C ALA A 138 16.54 -2.12 11.51
N LEU A 139 17.58 -2.25 12.34
CA LEU A 139 18.32 -1.10 12.87
C LEU A 139 19.05 -0.33 11.77
N ARG A 140 19.66 -1.05 10.80
CA ARG A 140 20.30 -0.45 9.62
C ARG A 140 19.30 0.37 8.81
N TYR A 141 18.11 -0.19 8.56
CA TYR A 141 17.04 0.50 7.84
C TYR A 141 16.60 1.78 8.57
N ILE A 142 16.35 1.70 9.88
CA ILE A 142 15.96 2.87 10.70
C ILE A 142 17.03 3.96 10.62
N PHE A 143 18.30 3.59 10.77
CA PHE A 143 19.42 4.53 10.68
C PHE A 143 19.47 5.22 9.32
N VAL A 144 19.36 4.46 8.22
CA VAL A 144 19.34 5.00 6.85
C VAL A 144 18.15 5.95 6.68
N VAL A 145 16.94 5.57 7.08
CA VAL A 145 15.75 6.42 6.96
C VAL A 145 15.90 7.71 7.77
N LEU A 146 16.38 7.62 9.01
CA LEU A 146 16.58 8.78 9.87
C LEU A 146 17.61 9.76 9.27
N LEU A 147 18.76 9.23 8.84
CA LEU A 147 19.80 10.02 8.19
C LEU A 147 19.26 10.74 6.94
N ASN A 148 18.56 10.02 6.07
CA ASN A 148 17.96 10.58 4.87
C ASN A 148 16.92 11.65 5.19
N THR A 149 16.09 11.43 6.22
CA THR A 149 15.06 12.38 6.66
C THR A 149 15.68 13.70 7.12
N ILE A 150 16.74 13.64 7.93
CA ILE A 150 17.49 14.84 8.38
C ILE A 150 18.11 15.56 7.17
N MET A 151 18.71 14.80 6.26
CA MET A 151 19.36 15.34 5.05
C MET A 151 18.35 15.93 4.05
N CYS A 152 17.07 15.54 4.10
CA CYS A 152 16.03 16.12 3.24
C CYS A 152 15.65 17.56 3.62
N LEU A 153 15.97 18.02 4.83
CA LEU A 153 15.56 19.34 5.31
C LEU A 153 16.24 20.49 4.53
N PRO A 154 17.58 20.60 4.49
CA PRO A 154 18.25 21.62 3.68
C PRO A 154 18.22 21.29 2.18
N SER A 155 18.21 22.31 1.32
CA SER A 155 18.33 22.15 -0.14
C SER A 155 19.66 21.50 -0.55
N ALA A 156 20.75 21.82 0.15
CA ALA A 156 22.06 21.20 -0.05
C ALA A 156 22.04 19.69 0.24
N GLY A 157 21.35 19.28 1.32
CA GLY A 157 21.22 17.87 1.67
C GLY A 157 20.42 17.09 0.63
N ARG A 158 19.28 17.62 0.16
CA ARG A 158 18.51 17.03 -0.95
C ARG A 158 19.35 16.86 -2.22
N THR A 159 20.16 17.88 -2.56
CA THR A 159 21.08 17.83 -3.70
C THR A 159 22.12 16.72 -3.52
N LEU A 160 22.65 16.57 -2.30
CA LEU A 160 23.65 15.54 -1.99
C LEU A 160 23.07 14.12 -2.06
N LEU A 161 21.87 13.91 -1.51
CA LEU A 161 21.13 12.65 -1.59
C LEU A 161 20.95 12.25 -3.07
N GLN A 162 20.43 13.15 -3.90
CA GLN A 162 20.22 12.89 -5.33
C GLN A 162 21.52 12.65 -6.11
N LYS A 163 22.62 13.33 -5.73
CA LYS A 163 23.91 13.19 -6.39
C LYS A 163 24.60 11.85 -6.06
N TYR A 164 24.43 11.33 -4.84
CA TYR A 164 25.10 10.11 -4.36
C TYR A 164 24.12 9.08 -3.77
N PRO A 165 23.13 8.58 -4.54
CA PRO A 165 22.07 7.71 -4.02
C PRO A 165 22.62 6.42 -3.38
N SER A 166 23.66 5.82 -3.97
CA SER A 166 24.26 4.58 -3.45
C SER A 166 24.93 4.76 -2.10
N LEU A 167 25.50 5.93 -1.82
CA LEU A 167 26.16 6.20 -0.55
C LEU A 167 25.10 6.36 0.55
N PHE A 168 24.08 7.19 0.30
CA PHE A 168 23.06 7.52 1.29
C PHE A 168 22.00 6.44 1.48
N SER A 169 21.99 5.42 0.63
CA SER A 169 21.10 4.27 0.75
C SER A 169 21.81 2.95 1.10
N ALA A 170 23.09 3.02 1.45
CA ALA A 170 23.92 1.83 1.72
C ALA A 170 23.83 0.79 0.58
N GLY A 171 23.91 1.24 -0.67
CA GLY A 171 23.90 0.40 -1.87
C GLY A 171 22.51 0.03 -2.41
N LEU A 172 21.42 0.30 -1.67
CA LEU A 172 20.07 -0.06 -2.09
C LEU A 172 19.61 0.68 -3.34
N PHE A 173 20.03 1.92 -3.56
CA PHE A 173 19.68 2.71 -4.75
C PHE A 173 20.92 3.07 -5.56
N SER A 174 20.89 2.85 -6.87
CA SER A 174 22.00 3.16 -7.77
C SER A 174 21.55 3.99 -8.98
N LYS A 175 22.48 4.78 -9.54
CA LYS A 175 22.21 5.53 -10.79
C LYS A 175 22.10 4.61 -12.00
N ARG A 176 22.81 3.48 -11.98
CA ARG A 176 22.75 2.47 -13.03
C ARG A 176 21.41 1.72 -13.03
N GLY A 177 20.74 1.67 -11.87
CA GLY A 177 19.58 0.82 -11.65
C GLY A 177 19.94 -0.66 -11.59
N PRO A 178 18.93 -1.54 -11.49
CA PRO A 178 19.14 -2.98 -11.51
C PRO A 178 19.47 -3.50 -12.91
N SER A 179 20.27 -4.56 -12.97
CA SER A 179 20.45 -5.36 -14.17
C SER A 179 19.19 -6.16 -14.49
N ARG A 180 19.05 -6.62 -15.74
CA ARG A 180 17.93 -7.48 -16.13
C ARG A 180 17.88 -8.76 -15.30
N GLN A 181 19.04 -9.33 -14.97
CA GLN A 181 19.14 -10.54 -14.16
C GLN A 181 18.63 -10.28 -12.73
N GLN A 182 19.06 -9.19 -12.09
CA GLN A 182 18.59 -8.79 -10.76
C GLN A 182 17.06 -8.60 -10.73
N ILE A 183 16.48 -8.03 -11.79
CA ILE A 183 15.02 -7.91 -11.93
C ILE A 183 14.35 -9.29 -12.04
N MET A 184 14.91 -10.19 -12.85
CA MET A 184 14.33 -11.52 -13.10
C MET A 184 14.43 -12.46 -11.90
N GLU A 185 15.46 -12.32 -11.06
CA GLU A 185 15.67 -13.13 -9.86
C GLU A 185 14.93 -12.57 -8.63
N SER A 186 14.48 -11.31 -8.69
CA SER A 186 13.76 -10.67 -7.61
C SER A 186 12.26 -10.96 -7.65
N PHE A 187 11.64 -11.04 -6.48
CA PHE A 187 10.19 -11.19 -6.36
C PHE A 187 9.61 -10.23 -5.32
N THR A 188 8.29 -10.15 -5.32
CA THR A 188 7.51 -9.43 -4.32
C THR A 188 6.49 -10.37 -3.72
N LYS A 189 6.39 -10.37 -2.39
CA LYS A 189 5.34 -11.06 -1.66
C LYS A 189 4.65 -10.10 -0.72
N LEU A 190 3.33 -10.07 -0.78
CA LEU A 190 2.48 -9.27 0.09
C LEU A 190 1.58 -10.22 0.86
N THR A 191 1.67 -10.21 2.19
CA THR A 191 0.75 -10.97 3.04
C THR A 191 -0.20 -10.00 3.73
N PHE A 192 -1.50 -10.19 3.56
CA PHE A 192 -2.55 -9.43 4.21
C PHE A 192 -3.22 -10.30 5.26
N TYR A 193 -3.37 -9.79 6.47
CA TYR A 193 -4.18 -10.34 7.53
C TYR A 193 -5.36 -9.41 7.77
N ALA A 194 -6.56 -9.92 7.56
CA ALA A 194 -7.78 -9.16 7.74
C ALA A 194 -8.59 -9.75 8.89
N ASP A 195 -9.03 -8.89 9.81
CA ASP A 195 -9.99 -9.23 10.85
C ASP A 195 -11.37 -8.69 10.42
N GLY A 196 -12.40 -9.50 10.60
CA GLY A 196 -13.78 -9.15 10.26
C GLY A 196 -14.80 -9.94 11.06
N TRP A 197 -16.06 -9.89 10.62
CA TRP A 197 -17.17 -10.61 11.25
C TRP A 197 -17.69 -11.72 10.34
N LYS A 198 -18.23 -12.80 10.91
CA LYS A 198 -18.91 -13.86 10.14
C LYS A 198 -20.28 -13.44 9.62
N LYS A 199 -20.97 -12.54 10.33
CA LYS A 199 -22.31 -12.07 9.97
C LYS A 199 -22.28 -10.61 9.55
N LYS A 200 -23.14 -10.26 8.58
CA LYS A 200 -23.42 -8.86 8.27
C LYS A 200 -24.18 -8.24 9.43
N ALA A 201 -23.58 -7.25 10.07
CA ALA A 201 -24.20 -6.46 11.13
C ALA A 201 -24.23 -4.99 10.71
N ALA A 202 -25.16 -4.21 11.28
CA ALA A 202 -25.12 -2.76 11.11
C ALA A 202 -23.85 -2.19 11.77
N ASP A 203 -23.33 -1.05 11.30
CA ASP A 203 -22.07 -0.52 11.85
C ASP A 203 -22.17 -0.14 13.35
N SER A 204 -23.37 0.21 13.82
CA SER A 204 -23.66 0.38 15.26
C SER A 204 -23.45 -0.90 16.07
N GLU A 205 -23.72 -2.08 15.49
CA GLU A 205 -23.53 -3.39 16.11
C GLU A 205 -22.09 -3.89 15.97
N LYS A 206 -21.42 -3.58 14.85
CA LYS A 206 -19.97 -3.86 14.67
C LYS A 206 -19.11 -3.09 15.67
N GLN A 207 -19.49 -1.88 16.06
CA GLN A 207 -18.79 -1.12 17.10
C GLN A 207 -18.94 -1.71 18.51
N LEU A 208 -19.86 -2.67 18.70
CA LEU A 208 -20.15 -3.32 19.98
C LEU A 208 -19.60 -4.76 20.05
N THR A 209 -19.23 -5.35 18.91
CA THR A 209 -18.84 -6.76 18.80
C THR A 209 -17.42 -6.91 18.29
N LYS A 210 -16.62 -7.77 18.93
CA LYS A 210 -15.25 -8.05 18.47
C LYS A 210 -15.29 -8.84 17.15
N PRO A 211 -14.35 -8.59 16.21
CA PRO A 211 -14.16 -9.43 15.03
C PRO A 211 -14.00 -10.91 15.41
N ASP A 212 -14.69 -11.81 14.72
CA ASP A 212 -14.74 -13.26 14.98
C ASP A 212 -14.32 -14.11 13.77
N LYS A 213 -13.81 -13.46 12.71
CA LYS A 213 -13.28 -14.10 11.51
C LYS A 213 -11.95 -13.48 11.11
N LYS A 214 -11.00 -14.33 10.73
CA LYS A 214 -9.68 -13.92 10.24
C LYS A 214 -9.41 -14.50 8.87
N LEU A 215 -8.84 -13.67 8.02
CA LEU A 215 -8.57 -13.99 6.63
C LEU A 215 -7.13 -13.63 6.31
N LYS A 216 -6.51 -14.46 5.51
CA LYS A 216 -5.18 -14.23 4.98
C LYS A 216 -5.23 -14.21 3.46
N LEU A 217 -4.68 -13.16 2.86
CA LEU A 217 -4.46 -13.06 1.43
C LEU A 217 -2.94 -12.98 1.19
N THR A 218 -2.41 -13.89 0.39
CA THR A 218 -1.03 -13.82 -0.08
C THR A 218 -1.03 -13.43 -1.55
N VAL A 219 -0.34 -12.35 -1.90
CA VAL A 219 -0.12 -11.93 -3.29
C VAL A 219 1.35 -12.10 -3.61
N THR A 220 1.67 -12.85 -4.67
CA THR A 220 3.04 -12.92 -5.19
C THR A 220 3.12 -12.36 -6.59
N GLY A 221 4.26 -11.77 -6.92
CA GLY A 221 4.54 -11.24 -8.24
C GLY A 221 6.04 -11.01 -8.44
N PRO A 222 6.42 -10.50 -9.62
CA PRO A 222 7.81 -10.22 -9.93
C PRO A 222 8.32 -9.01 -9.12
N GLU A 223 9.55 -8.60 -9.41
CA GLU A 223 10.19 -7.42 -8.82
C GLU A 223 9.26 -6.18 -8.76
N ILE A 224 9.11 -5.61 -7.56
CA ILE A 224 8.12 -4.56 -7.25
C ILE A 224 8.25 -3.29 -8.10
N ALA A 225 9.47 -2.78 -8.30
CA ALA A 225 9.68 -1.43 -8.79
C ALA A 225 9.52 -1.31 -10.30
N TYR A 226 9.93 -2.33 -11.04
CA TYR A 226 9.98 -2.31 -12.51
C TYR A 226 8.99 -3.29 -13.11
N ALA A 227 9.19 -4.59 -12.89
CA ALA A 227 8.39 -5.61 -13.55
C ALA A 227 6.92 -5.56 -13.12
N LEU A 228 6.67 -5.60 -11.81
CA LEU A 228 5.33 -5.57 -11.26
C LEU A 228 4.63 -4.24 -11.57
N THR A 229 5.30 -3.11 -11.37
CA THR A 229 4.74 -1.79 -11.65
C THR A 229 4.37 -1.63 -13.12
N THR A 230 5.20 -2.13 -14.05
CA THR A 230 4.89 -2.10 -15.49
C THR A 230 3.68 -2.97 -15.82
N ILE A 231 3.58 -4.17 -15.27
CA ILE A 231 2.43 -5.05 -15.43
C ILE A 231 1.16 -4.34 -14.93
N CYS A 232 1.19 -3.84 -13.69
CA CYS A 232 0.07 -3.11 -13.09
C CYS A 232 -0.38 -1.92 -13.93
N MET A 233 0.56 -1.10 -14.43
CA MET A 233 0.26 0.06 -15.27
C MET A 233 -0.43 -0.34 -16.57
N VAL A 234 0.12 -1.31 -17.30
CA VAL A 234 -0.44 -1.77 -18.58
C VAL A 234 -1.81 -2.42 -18.37
N GLN A 235 -1.94 -3.30 -17.36
CA GLN A 235 -3.22 -3.97 -17.09
C GLN A 235 -4.28 -3.00 -16.60
N ALA A 236 -3.92 -1.99 -15.79
CA ALA A 236 -4.83 -0.91 -15.40
C ALA A 236 -5.31 -0.11 -16.62
N ALA A 237 -4.41 0.30 -17.52
CA ALA A 237 -4.78 1.04 -18.74
C ALA A 237 -5.73 0.23 -19.63
N LEU A 238 -5.43 -1.04 -19.87
CA LEU A 238 -6.30 -1.93 -20.64
C LEU A 238 -7.65 -2.15 -19.95
N THR A 239 -7.68 -2.20 -18.63
CA THR A 239 -8.93 -2.33 -17.85
C THR A 239 -9.79 -1.09 -18.00
N VAL A 240 -9.21 0.12 -17.93
CA VAL A 240 -9.95 1.37 -18.18
C VAL A 240 -10.57 1.38 -19.58
N LEU A 241 -9.87 0.86 -20.58
CA LEU A 241 -10.36 0.83 -21.97
C LEU A 241 -11.41 -0.25 -22.24
N GLN A 242 -11.26 -1.43 -21.64
CA GLN A 242 -12.07 -2.61 -21.99
C GLN A 242 -13.20 -2.91 -21.00
N ASP A 243 -13.10 -2.38 -19.78
CA ASP A 243 -14.08 -2.56 -18.71
C ASP A 243 -14.68 -1.21 -18.29
N SER A 244 -14.72 -0.24 -19.21
CA SER A 244 -15.24 1.11 -18.94
C SER A 244 -16.70 1.09 -18.48
N ASP A 245 -17.48 0.11 -18.92
CA ASP A 245 -18.87 -0.15 -18.50
C ASP A 245 -18.98 -0.64 -17.05
N ARG A 246 -17.90 -1.20 -16.51
CA ARG A 246 -17.81 -1.71 -15.12
C ARG A 246 -17.17 -0.73 -14.16
N MET A 247 -16.57 0.35 -14.68
CA MET A 247 -15.98 1.39 -13.84
C MET A 247 -17.06 2.21 -13.12
N PRO A 248 -16.76 2.69 -11.90
CA PRO A 248 -17.68 3.56 -11.20
C PRO A 248 -17.71 4.92 -11.88
N PHE A 249 -18.92 5.43 -12.11
CA PHE A 249 -19.20 6.74 -12.73
C PHE A 249 -18.81 6.86 -14.23
N LYS A 250 -19.23 7.96 -14.87
CA LYS A 250 -19.01 8.20 -16.32
C LYS A 250 -17.68 8.91 -16.66
N GLY A 251 -16.87 9.28 -15.66
CA GLY A 251 -15.60 9.99 -15.84
C GLY A 251 -15.18 10.78 -14.59
N GLY A 252 -13.89 11.11 -14.50
CA GLY A 252 -13.33 11.87 -13.37
C GLY A 252 -12.01 11.29 -12.86
N VAL A 253 -11.66 11.64 -11.63
CA VAL A 253 -10.46 11.15 -10.94
C VAL A 253 -10.87 10.15 -9.87
N TYR A 254 -10.29 8.97 -9.93
CA TYR A 254 -10.57 7.87 -9.01
C TYR A 254 -9.31 7.36 -8.34
N THR A 255 -9.46 6.81 -7.15
CA THR A 255 -8.44 5.95 -6.58
C THR A 255 -8.54 4.55 -7.21
N PRO A 256 -7.43 3.80 -7.31
CA PRO A 256 -7.45 2.44 -7.87
C PRO A 256 -8.43 1.50 -7.17
N GLY A 257 -8.58 1.64 -5.85
CA GLY A 257 -9.50 0.82 -5.07
C GLY A 257 -10.96 0.99 -5.46
N VAL A 258 -11.36 2.18 -5.90
CA VAL A 258 -12.72 2.45 -6.39
C VAL A 258 -12.80 2.11 -7.88
N ALA A 259 -11.85 2.60 -8.67
CA ALA A 259 -11.81 2.44 -10.12
C ALA A 259 -11.97 0.97 -10.58
N PHE A 260 -11.26 0.05 -9.92
CA PHE A 260 -11.11 -1.31 -10.40
C PHE A 260 -11.97 -2.34 -9.65
N GLU A 261 -12.77 -1.91 -8.69
CA GLU A 261 -13.50 -2.79 -7.76
C GLU A 261 -14.41 -3.83 -8.45
N ASN A 262 -15.00 -3.44 -9.60
CA ASN A 262 -15.95 -4.27 -10.34
C ASN A 262 -15.41 -4.75 -11.70
N THR A 263 -14.12 -4.59 -11.93
CA THR A 263 -13.48 -4.83 -13.24
C THR A 263 -12.86 -6.23 -13.33
N ARG A 264 -12.10 -6.53 -14.38
CA ARG A 264 -11.32 -7.76 -14.55
C ARG A 264 -9.84 -7.55 -14.26
N LEU A 265 -9.46 -6.46 -13.58
CA LEU A 265 -8.05 -6.16 -13.32
C LEU A 265 -7.33 -7.31 -12.62
N GLN A 266 -7.93 -7.94 -11.61
CA GLN A 266 -7.29 -9.08 -10.93
C GLN A 266 -7.02 -10.26 -11.88
N GLU A 267 -8.01 -10.68 -12.66
CA GLU A 267 -7.88 -11.76 -13.65
C GLU A 267 -6.75 -11.45 -14.64
N ARG A 268 -6.70 -10.21 -15.13
CA ARG A 268 -5.65 -9.72 -16.04
C ARG A 268 -4.26 -9.74 -15.41
N LEU A 269 -4.15 -9.51 -14.10
CA LEU A 269 -2.88 -9.60 -13.38
C LEU A 269 -2.45 -11.07 -13.18
N GLU A 270 -3.40 -11.95 -12.89
CA GLU A 270 -3.18 -13.40 -12.77
C GLU A 270 -2.66 -13.99 -14.09
N GLU A 271 -3.27 -13.62 -15.22
CA GLU A 271 -2.80 -13.97 -16.57
C GLU A 271 -1.36 -13.49 -16.88
N ARG A 272 -0.84 -12.53 -16.10
CA ARG A 272 0.51 -11.98 -16.23
C ARG A 272 1.47 -12.47 -15.15
N GLY A 273 1.12 -13.58 -14.48
CA GLY A 273 2.00 -14.29 -13.56
C GLY A 273 1.96 -13.76 -12.13
N MET A 274 0.97 -12.94 -11.77
CA MET A 274 0.67 -12.68 -10.35
C MET A 274 -0.15 -13.82 -9.76
N THR A 275 -0.03 -14.07 -8.46
CA THR A 275 -0.88 -15.04 -7.76
C THR A 275 -1.61 -14.38 -6.60
N PHE A 276 -2.84 -14.82 -6.36
CA PHE A 276 -3.68 -14.37 -5.24
C PHE A 276 -4.21 -15.60 -4.51
N THR A 277 -3.66 -15.89 -3.33
CA THR A 277 -4.04 -17.06 -2.53
C THR A 277 -4.79 -16.60 -1.30
N TYR A 278 -6.00 -17.12 -1.11
CA TYR A 278 -6.86 -16.78 0.01
C TYR A 278 -7.00 -17.96 0.98
N GLU A 279 -6.84 -17.69 2.27
CA GLU A 279 -6.91 -18.67 3.35
C GLU A 279 -7.78 -18.11 4.48
N GLU A 280 -8.75 -18.88 4.98
CA GLU A 280 -9.38 -18.58 6.28
C GLU A 280 -8.48 -19.12 7.39
N ILE A 281 -8.12 -18.28 8.35
CA ILE A 281 -7.21 -18.64 9.45
C ILE A 281 -7.93 -18.54 10.79
N LEU A 282 -7.46 -19.30 11.77
CA LEU A 282 -8.04 -19.38 13.12
C LEU A 282 -7.60 -18.20 14.02
#